data_AF-A0A918KJZ8-F1
#
_entry.id   AF-A0A918KJZ8-F1
#
_cell.length_a   1.000
_cell.length_b   1.000
_cell.length_c   1.000
_cell.angle_alpha   90.00
_cell.angle_beta   90.00
_cell.angle_gamma   90.00
#
_symmetry.space_group_name_H-M   'P 1'
#
loop_
_entity.id
_entity.type
_entity.pdbx_description
1 polymer ?
#
loop_
_entity_poly.entity_id
_entity_poly.type
_entity_poly.pdbx_seq_one_letter_code
_entity_poly.pdbx_strand_id
1 'polypeptide(L)'
;MKYLIWLFFSVMVLGGFSGREIHQTGAEAGLTHASQNLTLVILASALAMFIVVGAQVLRKEPKYGRWAITFMALGCTYFVSGGISALVYAGTFTPGSLLHLAVGTGSFFGLLGAWFVYRRRHLN
;
A
#
# COMPACT_ATOMS: atom_id res chain seq x y z
N MET A 1 7.75 15.04 13.01
CA MET A 1 7.77 13.56 12.91
C MET A 1 6.82 12.88 13.91
N LYS A 2 6.68 13.37 15.16
CA LYS A 2 5.73 12.81 16.15
C LYS A 2 4.29 12.63 15.63
N TYR A 3 3.75 13.61 14.89
CA TYR A 3 2.41 13.53 14.29
C TYR A 3 2.26 12.45 13.20
N LEU A 4 3.33 12.11 12.48
CA LEU A 4 3.28 11.08 11.43
C LEU A 4 3.16 9.67 12.01
N ILE A 5 3.72 9.44 13.21
CA ILE A 5 3.59 8.17 13.91
C ILE A 5 2.14 7.96 14.34
N TRP A 6 1.51 8.98 14.93
CA TRP A 6 0.08 8.93 15.28
C TRP A 6 -0.82 8.77 14.06
N LEU A 7 -0.49 9.43 12.96
CA LEU A 7 -1.20 9.27 11.71
C LEU A 7 -1.06 7.85 11.15
N PHE A 8 0.15 7.27 11.19
CA PHE A 8 0.39 5.88 10.82
C PHE A 8 -0.45 4.91 11.65
N PHE A 9 -0.46 5.05 12.97
CA PHE A 9 -1.31 4.24 13.84
C PHE A 9 -2.79 4.42 13.54
N SER A 10 -3.24 5.65 13.31
CA SER A 10 -4.64 5.94 12.96
C SER A 10 -5.04 5.23 11.66
N VAL A 11 -4.19 5.29 10.64
CA VAL A 11 -4.45 4.62 9.35
C VAL A 11 -4.41 3.11 9.48
N MET A 12 -3.50 2.57 10.29
CA MET A 12 -3.43 1.13 10.61
C MET A 12 -4.69 0.66 11.34
N VAL A 13 -5.20 1.44 12.29
CA VAL A 13 -6.45 1.15 13.01
C VAL A 13 -7.64 1.23 12.05
N LEU A 14 -7.72 2.26 11.21
CA LEU A 14 -8.78 2.38 10.21
C LEU A 14 -8.82 1.18 9.25
N GLY A 15 -7.66 0.74 8.75
CA GLY A 15 -7.59 -0.48 7.96
C GLY A 15 -7.92 -1.74 8.78
N GLY A 16 -7.48 -1.77 10.04
CA GLY A 16 -7.83 -2.83 11.00
C GLY A 16 -9.34 -3.00 11.21
N PHE A 17 -10.14 -1.94 11.04
CA PHE A 17 -11.59 -1.98 11.16
C PHE A 17 -12.35 -2.08 9.83
N SER A 18 -11.67 -2.01 8.67
CA SER A 18 -12.32 -2.05 7.35
C SER A 18 -12.51 -3.46 6.77
N GLY A 19 -12.19 -4.51 7.53
CA GLY A 19 -12.19 -5.89 7.05
C GLY A 19 -13.56 -6.38 6.57
N ARG A 20 -14.65 -5.97 7.22
CA ARG A 20 -16.01 -6.35 6.82
C ARG A 20 -16.37 -5.75 5.46
N GLU A 21 -16.11 -4.46 5.28
CA GLU A 21 -16.39 -3.72 4.06
C GLU A 21 -15.55 -4.26 2.91
N ILE A 22 -14.26 -4.54 3.14
CA ILE A 22 -13.36 -5.14 2.14
C ILE A 22 -13.85 -6.53 1.73
N HIS A 23 -14.31 -7.35 2.68
CA HIS A 23 -14.85 -8.68 2.38
C HIS A 23 -16.13 -8.59 1.53
N GLN A 24 -17.08 -7.75 1.94
CA GLN A 24 -18.36 -7.58 1.26
C GLN A 24 -18.19 -7.03 -0.16
N THR A 25 -17.43 -5.93 -0.31
CA THR A 25 -17.14 -5.34 -1.62
C THR A 25 -16.37 -6.30 -2.53
N GLY A 26 -15.45 -7.10 -1.96
CA GLY A 26 -14.71 -8.09 -2.71
C GLY A 26 -15.57 -9.23 -3.26
N ALA A 27 -16.62 -9.61 -2.54
CA ALA A 27 -17.59 -10.60 -3.00
C ALA A 27 -18.48 -10.04 -4.14
N GLU A 28 -18.91 -8.79 -4.02
CA GLU A 28 -19.74 -8.11 -5.03
C GLU A 28 -18.99 -7.79 -6.32
N ALA A 29 -17.72 -7.43 -6.23
CA ALA A 29 -16.91 -6.98 -7.36
C ALA A 29 -16.38 -8.13 -8.26
N GLY A 30 -16.71 -9.39 -7.98
CA GLY A 30 -16.32 -10.53 -8.83
C GLY A 30 -14.81 -10.67 -9.01
N LEU A 31 -14.04 -10.40 -7.95
CA LEU A 31 -12.58 -10.26 -8.00
C LEU A 31 -11.78 -11.55 -8.24
N THR A 32 -12.45 -12.65 -8.60
CA THR A 32 -11.87 -13.98 -8.76
C THR A 32 -10.69 -13.97 -9.76
N HIS A 33 -10.85 -13.34 -10.93
CA HIS A 33 -9.80 -13.32 -11.95
C HIS A 33 -8.54 -12.57 -11.49
N ALA A 34 -8.70 -11.42 -10.83
CA ALA A 34 -7.58 -10.66 -10.29
C ALA A 34 -6.90 -11.41 -9.13
N SER A 35 -7.68 -12.09 -8.28
CA SER A 35 -7.16 -12.89 -7.17
C SER A 35 -6.43 -14.17 -7.60
N GLN A 36 -6.63 -14.63 -8.83
CA GLN A 36 -5.84 -15.74 -9.42
C GLN A 36 -4.48 -15.26 -9.95
N ASN A 37 -4.30 -13.96 -10.18
CA ASN A 37 -3.12 -13.36 -10.78
C ASN A 37 -2.35 -12.46 -9.80
N LEU A 38 -2.26 -12.86 -8.53
CA LEU A 38 -1.67 -12.04 -7.45
C LEU A 38 -0.24 -11.58 -7.74
N THR A 39 0.58 -12.42 -8.37
CA THR A 39 1.95 -12.04 -8.76
C THR A 39 1.95 -10.82 -9.68
N LEU A 40 1.07 -10.79 -10.68
CA LEU A 40 0.94 -9.64 -11.58
C LEU A 40 0.44 -8.41 -10.83
N VAL A 41 -0.52 -8.56 -9.92
CA VAL A 41 -1.04 -7.46 -9.10
C VAL A 41 0.07 -6.87 -8.21
N ILE A 42 0.88 -7.71 -7.58
CA ILE A 42 2.02 -7.28 -6.75
C ILE A 42 3.03 -6.51 -7.61
N LEU A 43 3.45 -7.07 -8.75
CA LEU A 43 4.45 -6.46 -9.63
C LEU A 43 3.95 -5.14 -10.24
N ALA A 44 2.69 -5.10 -10.69
CA ALA A 44 2.08 -3.90 -11.24
C ALA A 44 1.95 -2.80 -10.18
N SER A 45 1.55 -3.16 -8.95
CA SER A 45 1.46 -2.20 -7.83
C SER A 45 2.83 -1.66 -7.44
N ALA A 46 3.86 -2.51 -7.42
CA ALA A 46 5.23 -2.10 -7.16
C ALA A 46 5.75 -1.13 -8.23
N LEU A 47 5.56 -1.46 -9.50
CA LEU A 47 5.97 -0.62 -10.62
C LEU A 47 5.23 0.73 -10.60
N ALA A 48 3.91 0.71 -10.43
CA ALA A 48 3.10 1.93 -10.35
C ALA A 48 3.55 2.83 -9.20
N MET A 49 3.74 2.26 -8.00
CA MET A 49 4.20 3.03 -6.84
C MET A 49 5.60 3.60 -7.05
N PHE A 50 6.52 2.81 -7.60
CA PHE A 50 7.87 3.27 -7.90
C PHE A 50 7.87 4.42 -8.92
N ILE A 51 7.06 4.33 -9.99
CA ILE A 51 6.98 5.39 -11.00
C ILE A 51 6.39 6.67 -10.39
N VAL A 52 5.23 6.56 -9.73
CA VAL A 52 4.50 7.73 -9.18
C VAL A 52 5.35 8.45 -8.15
N VAL A 53 5.93 7.71 -7.19
CA VAL A 53 6.76 8.31 -6.13
C VAL A 53 8.14 8.68 -6.65
N GLY A 54 8.74 7.84 -7.49
CA GLY A 54 10.03 8.08 -8.12
C GLY A 54 10.05 9.39 -8.90
N ALA A 55 9.00 9.69 -9.66
CA ALA A 55 8.87 10.98 -10.35
C ALA A 55 8.90 12.18 -9.38
N GLN A 56 8.28 12.06 -8.20
CA GLN A 56 8.33 13.11 -7.17
C GLN A 56 9.70 13.22 -6.51
N VAL A 57 10.35 12.08 -6.27
CA VAL A 57 11.70 11.98 -5.70
C VAL A 57 12.75 12.60 -6.63
N LEU A 58 12.58 12.46 -7.95
CA LEU A 58 13.48 13.00 -8.95
C LEU A 58 13.33 14.52 -9.18
N ARG A 59 12.45 15.20 -8.44
CA ARG A 59 12.38 16.67 -8.47
C ARG A 59 13.60 17.29 -7.78
N LYS A 60 13.91 18.54 -8.14
CA LYS A 60 15.02 19.31 -7.55
C LYS A 60 14.81 19.54 -6.05
N GLU A 61 13.59 19.86 -5.65
CA GLU A 61 13.25 20.09 -4.25
C GLU A 61 12.94 18.78 -3.51
N PRO A 62 13.69 18.42 -2.45
CA PRO A 62 13.54 17.14 -1.74
C PRO A 62 12.21 17.02 -0.99
N LYS A 63 11.56 18.16 -0.66
CA LYS A 63 10.31 18.16 0.11
C LYS A 63 9.20 17.34 -0.58
N TYR A 64 9.09 17.41 -1.91
CA TYR A 64 8.02 16.71 -2.64
C TYR A 64 8.22 15.19 -2.60
N GLY A 65 9.45 14.71 -2.78
CA GLY A 65 9.79 13.30 -2.63
C GLY A 65 9.49 12.80 -1.21
N ARG A 66 9.88 13.56 -0.18
CA ARG A 66 9.63 13.19 1.21
C ARG A 66 8.13 13.09 1.53
N TRP A 67 7.33 14.05 1.06
CA TRP A 67 5.88 14.02 1.25
C TRP A 67 5.23 12.85 0.50
N ALA A 68 5.59 12.64 -0.77
CA ALA A 68 5.07 11.53 -1.56
C ALA A 68 5.37 10.17 -0.89
N ILE A 69 6.60 9.98 -0.41
CA ILE A 69 6.97 8.75 0.30
C ILE A 69 6.14 8.58 1.58
N THR A 70 5.97 9.65 2.34
CA THR A 70 5.22 9.61 3.61
C THR A 70 3.76 9.27 3.39
N PHE A 71 3.06 9.95 2.47
CA PHE A 71 1.65 9.69 2.20
C PHE A 71 1.42 8.30 1.59
N MET A 72 2.29 7.86 0.69
CA MET A 72 2.17 6.53 0.10
C MET A 72 2.48 5.42 1.11
N ALA A 73 3.37 5.65 2.09
CA ALA A 73 3.59 4.70 3.19
C ALA A 73 2.30 4.49 4.01
N LEU A 74 1.54 5.56 4.27
CA LEU A 74 0.25 5.47 4.94
C LEU A 74 -0.75 4.65 4.10
N GLY A 75 -0.82 4.92 2.80
CA GLY A 75 -1.65 4.13 1.87
C GLY A 75 -1.29 2.64 1.89
N CYS A 76 0.00 2.29 1.80
CA CYS A 76 0.46 0.91 1.89
C CYS A 76 0.02 0.25 3.21
N THR A 77 0.14 0.99 4.32
CA THR A 77 -0.26 0.53 5.65
C THR A 77 -1.76 0.25 5.72
N TYR A 78 -2.59 1.13 5.16
CA TYR A 78 -4.03 0.92 5.06
C TYR A 78 -4.36 -0.38 4.29
N PHE A 79 -3.78 -0.57 3.11
CA PHE A 79 -4.04 -1.77 2.31
C PHE A 79 -3.60 -3.06 3.00
N VAL A 80 -2.42 -3.07 3.65
CA VAL A 80 -1.95 -4.24 4.41
C VAL A 80 -2.86 -4.52 5.60
N SER A 81 -3.14 -3.51 6.43
CA SER A 81 -3.99 -3.68 7.62
C SER A 81 -5.43 -4.07 7.25
N GLY A 82 -6.00 -3.47 6.22
CA GLY A 82 -7.31 -3.84 5.66
C GLY A 82 -7.35 -5.26 5.12
N GLY A 83 -6.31 -5.68 4.39
CA GLY A 83 -6.20 -7.06 3.89
C GLY A 83 -6.10 -8.10 5.01
N ILE A 84 -5.32 -7.81 6.07
CA ILE A 84 -5.24 -8.67 7.27
C ILE A 84 -6.59 -8.69 7.98
N SER A 85 -7.22 -7.53 8.18
CA SER A 85 -8.52 -7.43 8.85
C SER A 85 -9.60 -8.23 8.12
N ALA A 86 -9.67 -8.12 6.78
CA ALA A 86 -10.62 -8.87 5.97
C ALA A 86 -10.40 -10.38 6.06
N LEU A 87 -9.14 -10.83 6.13
CA LEU A 87 -8.80 -12.22 6.35
C LEU A 87 -9.26 -12.72 7.72
N VAL A 88 -9.00 -11.94 8.78
CA VAL A 88 -9.42 -12.28 10.15
C VAL A 88 -10.95 -12.32 10.25
N TYR A 89 -11.64 -11.34 9.65
CA TYR A 89 -13.09 -11.25 9.63
C TYR A 89 -13.74 -12.44 8.90
N ALA A 90 -13.21 -12.82 7.74
CA ALA A 90 -13.74 -13.94 6.95
C ALA A 90 -13.31 -15.32 7.48
N GLY A 91 -12.26 -15.39 8.32
CA GLY A 91 -11.66 -16.64 8.79
C GLY A 91 -10.94 -17.44 7.69
N THR A 92 -10.80 -16.88 6.49
CA THR A 92 -10.17 -17.52 5.33
C THR A 92 -9.64 -16.48 4.34
N PHE A 93 -8.81 -16.93 3.40
CA PHE A 93 -8.36 -16.08 2.30
C PHE A 93 -9.50 -15.87 1.30
N THR A 94 -9.93 -14.62 1.16
CA THR A 94 -10.95 -14.21 0.18
C THR A 94 -10.31 -13.38 -0.92
N PRO A 95 -10.93 -13.28 -2.12
CA PRO A 95 -10.40 -12.44 -3.20
C PRO A 95 -10.11 -11.00 -2.75
N GLY A 96 -11.01 -10.40 -1.96
CA GLY A 96 -10.85 -9.05 -1.42
C GLY A 96 -9.64 -8.92 -0.48
N SER A 97 -9.46 -9.86 0.46
CA SER A 97 -8.33 -9.84 1.39
C SER A 97 -7.00 -10.06 0.66
N LEU A 98 -6.95 -11.01 -0.28
CA LEU A 98 -5.75 -11.32 -1.07
C LEU A 98 -5.32 -10.13 -1.93
N LEU A 99 -6.28 -9.43 -2.57
CA LEU A 99 -5.96 -8.26 -3.39
C LEU A 99 -5.50 -7.06 -2.56
N HIS A 100 -6.12 -6.81 -1.40
CA HIS A 100 -5.64 -5.76 -0.50
C HIS A 100 -4.21 -6.02 -0.02
N LEU A 101 -3.91 -7.26 0.37
CA LEU A 101 -2.56 -7.67 0.74
C LEU A 101 -1.58 -7.55 -0.44
N ALA A 102 -1.98 -7.99 -1.64
CA ALA A 102 -1.14 -7.92 -2.84
C ALA A 102 -0.82 -6.47 -3.23
N VAL A 103 -1.82 -5.60 -3.26
CA VAL A 103 -1.65 -4.17 -3.55
C VAL A 103 -0.77 -3.50 -2.49
N GLY A 104 -1.05 -3.73 -1.20
CA GLY A 104 -0.28 -3.14 -0.12
C GLY A 104 1.19 -3.61 -0.11
N THR A 105 1.43 -4.91 -0.33
CA THR A 105 2.78 -5.50 -0.40
C THR A 105 3.55 -5.02 -1.63
N GLY A 106 2.93 -5.06 -2.82
CA GLY A 106 3.55 -4.56 -4.04
C GLY A 106 3.90 -3.09 -3.92
N SER A 107 2.95 -2.27 -3.47
CA SER A 107 3.16 -0.84 -3.24
C SER A 107 4.30 -0.58 -2.26
N PHE A 108 4.40 -1.36 -1.17
CA PHE A 108 5.51 -1.26 -0.22
C PHE A 108 6.87 -1.49 -0.89
N PHE A 109 7.01 -2.52 -1.74
CA PHE A 109 8.26 -2.75 -2.48
C PHE A 109 8.59 -1.62 -3.46
N GLY A 110 7.59 -1.11 -4.20
CA GLY A 110 7.77 0.05 -5.06
C GLY A 110 8.23 1.29 -4.31
N LEU A 111 7.66 1.50 -3.11
CA LEU A 111 8.00 2.60 -2.22
C LEU A 111 9.41 2.47 -1.66
N LEU A 112 9.84 1.26 -1.28
CA LEU A 112 11.22 0.99 -0.86
C LEU A 112 12.23 1.32 -1.96
N GLY A 113 11.93 0.95 -3.20
CA GLY A 113 12.74 1.33 -4.37
C GLY A 113 12.85 2.85 -4.51
N ALA A 114 11.73 3.57 -4.42
CA ALA A 114 11.72 5.03 -4.51
C ALA A 114 12.47 5.70 -3.35
N TRP A 115 12.37 5.13 -2.14
CA TRP A 115 13.14 5.58 -0.97
C TRP A 115 14.64 5.40 -1.17
N PHE A 116 15.10 4.29 -1.76
CA PHE A 116 16.51 4.10 -2.06
C PHE A 116 17.03 5.18 -3.03
N VAL A 117 16.27 5.50 -4.08
CA VAL A 117 16.59 6.59 -5.01
C VAL A 117 16.62 7.94 -4.29
N TYR A 118 15.65 8.20 -3.40
CA TYR A 118 15.61 9.43 -2.61
C TYR A 118 16.84 9.58 -1.72
N ARG A 119 17.24 8.52 -1.01
CA ARG A 119 18.44 8.52 -0.17
C ARG A 119 19.67 8.86 -1.00
N ARG A 120 19.88 8.16 -2.12
CA ARG A 120 21.04 8.35 -2.99
C ARG A 120 21.13 9.76 -3.56
N ARG A 121 20.01 10.42 -3.80
CA ARG A 121 19.97 11.74 -4.46
C ARG A 121 20.06 12.92 -3.51
N HIS A 122 19.43 12.81 -2.34
CA HIS A 122 19.19 13.97 -1.46
C HIS A 122 19.79 13.83 -0.06
N LEU A 123 20.24 12.64 0.33
CA LEU A 123 20.75 12.35 1.68
C LEU A 123 22.18 11.80 1.69
N ASN A 124 22.69 11.33 0.54
CA ASN A 124 24.10 10.98 0.30
C ASN A 124 24.75 12.09 -0.52
#